data_AF-A0A653BRD0-F1
#
_entry.id   AF-A0A653BRD0-F1
#
_cell.length_a   1.000
_cell.length_b   1.000
_cell.length_c   1.000
_cell.angle_alpha   90.00
_cell.angle_beta   90.00
_cell.angle_gamma   90.00
#
_symmetry.space_group_name_H-M   'P 1'
#
loop_
_entity.id
_entity.type
_entity.pdbx_description
1 polymer ?
#
loop_
_entity_poly.entity_id
_entity_poly.type
_entity_poly.pdbx_seq_one_letter_code
_entity_poly.pdbx_strand_id
1 'polypeptide(L)'
;MSPRSKLVLQQIVNSPSKQKDLYRQNSVQRMHHNIPHRYESKICTKSSTKCAGCSETISLGRSIMICSECQVQCHSYCSKKVPNTCGLPHMFAKHYRDSLEKNKKEKTAVMPNADEKIHVKGWIKVAGKQTGWEKRYAVLTDHQIAIYTGPPEENSQLLETFELKPVDTHGKVISEPLAAEIGAPLANTDLPFVLKVEVSPNTTCWPPKCLVFLTLSAQDKDKWFSALQKIYYDDLEKDRLETVLRLPEKVSANCITDLSANIKVIGTEQGIYSWYEGNLLKIEGLDELHQITLMPSTGNAIMIVNKKRTLAFCNTNHLINLTQCAQCTKPTLKYNEVNVRNLNGFHTLQVSLHPKQQKICVATTKQLIVLEYEVDSNQFQVIRILDTAQPTTCALFTENSLIVGANKFFEIDLASFEAEEFLDFSDVRLKQVDKCYRMGSFPVAILEINKNPKEYLLCFNEFSVFVDEYGRSSRQTEIKSTHVPVALHFNKPYLYTIQFAAVELLKITEETCNSTSNEQCLDVVRLPLEKFRYIGCNKAGVYIVQSMEVKFIDAKKIVDADISSTVSESTESDRFSFSSSMVQSLDGNLSDVDSLDDRNKKVTFSQTDL
;
A
#
# COMPACT_ATOMS: atom_id res chain seq x y z
N MET A 1 10.78 6.38 21.30
CA MET A 1 11.03 7.66 22.01
C MET A 1 10.80 8.77 20.99
N SER A 2 10.11 9.88 21.30
CA SER A 2 9.91 10.94 20.29
C SER A 2 11.22 11.73 20.06
N PRO A 3 11.44 12.31 18.85
CA PRO A 3 12.63 13.13 18.58
C PRO A 3 12.83 14.27 19.59
N ARG A 4 11.73 14.89 20.04
CA ARG A 4 11.75 15.91 21.11
C ARG A 4 12.22 15.35 22.45
N SER A 5 11.76 14.16 22.84
CA SER A 5 12.22 13.50 24.07
C SER A 5 13.71 13.16 24.01
N LYS A 6 14.23 12.83 22.83
CA LYS A 6 15.66 12.54 22.61
C LYS A 6 16.52 13.79 22.81
N LEU A 7 16.08 14.95 22.30
CA LEU A 7 16.78 16.24 22.50
C LEU A 7 16.81 16.63 23.98
N VAL A 8 15.70 16.48 24.70
CA VAL A 8 15.62 16.76 26.14
C VAL A 8 16.57 15.84 26.93
N LEU A 9 16.61 14.55 26.60
CA LEU A 9 17.53 13.60 27.23
C LEU A 9 19.01 13.90 26.89
N GLN A 10 19.31 14.35 25.68
CA GLN A 10 20.66 14.82 25.32
C GLN A 10 21.06 16.09 26.07
N GLN A 11 20.13 17.00 26.34
CA GLN A 11 20.39 18.18 27.17
C GLN A 11 20.70 17.81 28.63
N ILE A 12 20.09 16.76 29.17
CA ILE A 12 20.42 16.21 30.50
C ILE A 12 21.84 15.62 30.52
N VAL A 13 22.30 15.02 29.41
CA VAL A 13 23.67 14.51 29.28
C VAL A 13 24.69 15.65 29.13
N ASN A 14 24.30 16.78 28.52
CA ASN A 14 25.22 17.83 28.06
C ASN A 14 25.24 19.13 28.91
N SER A 15 24.62 19.17 30.10
CA SER A 15 24.48 20.43 30.88
C SER A 15 25.84 21.09 31.20
N PRO A 16 25.98 22.44 31.11
CA PRO A 16 27.25 23.09 30.79
C PRO A 16 28.15 23.29 32.02
N SER A 17 29.34 22.70 31.99
CA SER A 17 30.42 23.04 32.94
C SER A 17 31.32 24.18 32.42
N LYS A 18 31.02 24.81 31.27
CA LYS A 18 31.91 25.78 30.60
C LYS A 18 31.19 26.94 29.88
N GLN A 19 30.24 27.61 30.52
CA GLN A 19 29.83 28.96 30.10
C GLN A 19 29.95 29.89 31.31
N LYS A 20 30.87 30.85 31.22
CA LYS A 20 31.27 31.73 32.33
C LYS A 20 30.38 32.95 32.51
N ASP A 21 29.35 33.13 31.71
CA ASP A 21 28.48 34.31 31.79
C ASP A 21 27.02 33.87 31.92
N LEU A 22 26.43 34.26 33.06
CA LEU A 22 25.01 34.32 33.45
C LEU A 22 24.83 33.81 34.90
N TYR A 23 25.31 34.61 35.85
CA TYR A 23 24.86 34.52 37.23
C TYR A 23 23.39 34.94 37.32
N ARG A 24 22.58 34.08 37.99
CA ARG A 24 21.18 34.25 38.42
C ARG A 24 20.07 33.87 37.43
N GLN A 25 19.89 32.56 37.20
CA GLN A 25 18.55 31.98 37.00
C GLN A 25 18.43 30.64 37.75
N ASN A 26 17.22 30.35 38.22
CA ASN A 26 16.88 29.39 39.28
C ASN A 26 17.34 27.94 39.06
N SER A 27 17.51 27.23 40.18
CA SER A 27 18.12 25.92 40.45
C SER A 27 17.65 24.68 39.64
N VAL A 28 16.88 24.82 38.55
CA VAL A 28 16.35 23.68 37.76
C VAL A 28 17.29 23.23 36.64
N GLN A 29 18.31 24.01 36.27
CA GLN A 29 19.21 23.72 35.14
C GLN A 29 20.45 22.88 35.47
N ARG A 30 20.60 22.35 36.70
CA ARG A 30 21.80 21.59 37.12
C ARG A 30 21.60 20.07 37.15
N MET A 31 20.78 19.50 36.26
CA MET A 31 20.70 18.05 36.15
C MET A 31 21.69 17.54 35.09
N HIS A 32 22.73 16.86 35.55
CA HIS A 32 23.72 16.17 34.73
C HIS A 32 23.60 14.66 35.00
N HIS A 33 23.15 13.90 34.00
CA HIS A 33 23.05 12.44 34.08
C HIS A 33 23.67 11.84 32.82
N ASN A 34 24.80 11.14 32.99
CA ASN A 34 25.64 10.64 31.91
C ASN A 34 26.13 9.21 32.22
N ILE A 35 25.19 8.31 32.46
CA ILE A 35 25.49 6.89 32.73
C ILE A 35 25.23 6.08 31.44
N PRO A 36 26.26 5.44 30.85
CA PRO A 36 26.12 4.68 29.63
C PRO A 36 25.29 3.41 29.84
N HIS A 37 24.60 2.96 28.79
CA HIS A 37 23.86 1.71 28.80
C HIS A 37 24.79 0.50 28.66
N ARG A 38 24.56 -0.56 29.43
CA ARG A 38 25.27 -1.84 29.31
C ARG A 38 24.47 -2.81 28.44
N TYR A 39 24.83 -2.92 27.18
CA TYR A 39 24.04 -3.68 26.20
C TYR A 39 24.42 -5.16 26.13
N GLU A 40 23.40 -6.02 26.02
CA GLU A 40 23.49 -7.43 25.66
C GLU A 40 22.78 -7.67 24.31
N SER A 41 23.31 -8.58 23.50
CA SER A 41 22.70 -8.98 22.23
C SER A 41 21.63 -10.06 22.46
N LYS A 42 20.41 -9.82 21.98
CA LYS A 42 19.27 -10.76 22.03
C LYS A 42 18.54 -10.76 20.68
N ILE A 43 17.57 -11.67 20.49
CA ILE A 43 16.72 -11.70 19.28
C ILE A 43 15.42 -10.93 19.57
N CYS A 44 14.99 -10.10 18.62
CA CYS A 44 13.73 -9.37 18.70
C CYS A 44 12.54 -10.34 18.54
N THR A 45 11.77 -10.56 19.60
CA THR A 45 10.60 -11.46 19.62
C THR A 45 9.26 -10.74 19.45
N LYS A 46 9.27 -9.41 19.25
CA LYS A 46 8.06 -8.59 19.08
C LYS A 46 8.18 -7.69 17.84
N SER A 47 7.20 -7.78 16.95
CA SER A 47 7.14 -7.03 15.68
C SER A 47 6.92 -5.52 15.84
N SER A 48 6.57 -5.04 17.03
CA SER A 48 6.30 -3.62 17.33
C SER A 48 7.42 -2.92 18.11
N THR A 49 8.59 -3.56 18.24
CA THR A 49 9.71 -3.01 19.02
C THR A 49 10.30 -1.77 18.34
N LYS A 50 10.21 -0.59 18.96
CA LYS A 50 10.81 0.65 18.41
C LYS A 50 12.23 0.87 18.94
N CYS A 51 13.17 1.13 18.04
CA CYS A 51 14.54 1.44 18.39
C CYS A 51 14.66 2.79 19.11
N ALA A 52 15.29 2.83 20.29
CA ALA A 52 15.50 4.08 21.04
C ALA A 52 16.43 5.09 20.32
N GLY A 53 17.28 4.63 19.39
CA GLY A 53 18.22 5.46 18.62
C GLY A 53 17.59 6.17 17.42
N CYS A 54 17.06 5.43 16.44
CA CYS A 54 16.46 5.96 15.20
C CYS A 54 14.93 6.09 15.25
N SER A 55 14.25 5.54 16.26
CA SER A 55 12.77 5.49 16.36
C SER A 55 12.05 4.63 15.32
N GLU A 56 12.78 3.95 14.44
CA GLU A 56 12.26 2.94 13.51
C GLU A 56 11.94 1.62 14.23
N THR A 57 11.13 0.79 13.60
CA THR A 57 10.74 -0.53 14.11
C THR A 57 11.84 -1.54 13.85
N ILE A 58 12.15 -2.35 14.86
CA ILE A 58 13.11 -3.45 14.80
C ILE A 58 12.34 -4.71 14.40
N SER A 59 12.63 -5.25 13.22
CA SER A 59 11.93 -6.42 12.67
C SER A 59 12.05 -7.65 13.57
N LEU A 60 10.99 -8.46 13.59
CA LEU A 60 10.94 -9.74 14.29
C LEU A 60 12.07 -10.67 13.79
N GLY A 61 12.73 -11.39 14.70
CA GLY A 61 13.81 -12.34 14.37
C GLY A 61 15.19 -11.71 14.14
N ARG A 62 15.32 -10.38 14.22
CA ARG A 62 16.61 -9.68 14.09
C ARG A 62 17.32 -9.52 15.43
N SER A 63 18.66 -9.44 15.40
CA SER A 63 19.48 -9.15 16.59
C SER A 63 19.24 -7.72 17.07
N ILE A 64 19.03 -7.57 18.38
CA ILE A 64 18.74 -6.33 19.07
C ILE A 64 19.66 -6.19 20.28
N MET A 65 20.05 -4.94 20.59
CA MET A 65 20.80 -4.62 21.80
C MET A 65 19.83 -4.17 22.88
N ILE A 66 19.84 -4.85 24.02
CA ILE A 66 18.99 -4.56 25.17
C ILE A 66 19.89 -4.22 26.36
N CYS A 67 19.63 -3.09 27.02
CA CYS A 67 20.37 -2.71 28.22
C CYS A 67 19.99 -3.64 29.38
N SER A 68 20.96 -4.27 30.06
CA SER A 68 20.72 -5.18 31.19
C SER A 68 19.99 -4.51 32.35
N GLU A 69 20.29 -3.23 32.60
CA GLU A 69 19.79 -2.48 33.75
C GLU A 69 18.41 -1.86 33.50
N CYS A 70 18.22 -1.17 32.37
CA CYS A 70 17.03 -0.34 32.13
C CYS A 70 16.14 -0.84 30.98
N GLN A 71 16.48 -2.00 30.39
CA GLN A 71 15.71 -2.67 29.33
C GLN A 71 15.45 -1.81 28.07
N VAL A 72 16.23 -0.74 27.86
CA VAL A 72 16.16 0.07 26.65
C VAL A 72 16.65 -0.77 25.46
N GLN A 73 15.88 -0.72 24.37
CA GLN A 73 16.01 -1.55 23.19
C GLN A 73 16.44 -0.71 21.97
N CYS A 74 17.46 -1.14 21.23
CA CYS A 74 17.94 -0.45 20.02
C CYS A 74 18.62 -1.40 19.03
N HIS A 75 18.75 -0.99 17.76
CA HIS A 75 19.59 -1.70 16.80
C HIS A 75 21.05 -1.77 17.27
N SER A 76 21.77 -2.81 16.84
CA SER A 76 23.20 -2.98 17.16
C SER A 76 24.07 -1.79 16.76
N TYR A 77 23.80 -1.20 15.59
CA TYR A 77 24.47 0.02 15.12
C TYR A 77 23.94 1.31 15.76
N CYS A 78 22.76 1.29 16.38
CA CYS A 78 22.19 2.45 17.07
C CYS A 78 22.64 2.58 18.53
N SER A 79 23.25 1.55 19.12
CA SER A 79 23.71 1.52 20.52
C SER A 79 24.53 2.75 20.91
N LYS A 80 25.45 3.19 20.03
CA LYS A 80 26.30 4.39 20.23
C LYS A 80 25.57 5.73 20.08
N LYS A 81 24.37 5.74 19.48
CA LYS A 81 23.55 6.94 19.23
C LYS A 81 22.47 7.18 20.30
N VAL A 82 22.32 6.26 21.25
CA VAL A 82 21.39 6.40 22.37
C VAL A 82 22.04 7.27 23.45
N PRO A 83 21.35 8.29 23.99
CA PRO A 83 21.90 9.13 25.06
C PRO A 83 22.25 8.30 26.31
N ASN A 84 23.32 8.69 27.02
CA ASN A 84 23.78 8.03 28.25
C ASN A 84 22.85 8.33 29.44
N THR A 85 21.63 7.79 29.39
CA THR A 85 20.60 8.03 30.39
C THR A 85 20.18 6.77 31.14
N CYS A 86 21.07 5.79 31.24
CA CYS A 86 20.79 4.53 31.92
C CYS A 86 20.43 4.76 33.40
N GLY A 87 19.38 4.09 33.89
CA GLY A 87 18.92 4.24 35.28
C GLY A 87 18.14 5.51 35.60
N LEU A 88 17.88 6.40 34.64
CA LEU A 88 17.07 7.60 34.86
C LEU A 88 15.58 7.22 35.04
N PRO A 89 14.93 7.49 36.18
CA PRO A 89 13.54 7.10 36.38
C PRO A 89 12.59 7.86 35.43
N HIS A 90 11.60 7.15 34.88
CA HIS A 90 10.68 7.70 33.88
C HIS A 90 9.91 8.93 34.38
N MET A 91 9.51 8.93 35.66
CA MET A 91 8.80 10.04 36.30
C MET A 91 9.65 11.31 36.41
N PHE A 92 10.96 11.16 36.62
CA PHE A 92 11.90 12.29 36.70
C PHE A 92 12.15 12.92 35.32
N ALA A 93 12.30 12.10 34.28
CA ALA A 93 12.43 12.59 32.90
C ALA A 93 11.17 13.30 32.40
N LYS A 94 9.98 12.85 32.85
CA LYS A 94 8.70 13.51 32.59
C LYS A 94 8.61 14.84 33.34
N HIS A 95 8.91 14.86 34.64
CA HIS A 95 8.89 16.10 35.43
C HIS A 95 9.85 17.18 34.88
N TYR A 96 11.03 16.79 34.39
CA TYR A 96 11.95 17.74 33.75
C TYR A 96 11.38 18.32 32.44
N ARG A 97 10.75 17.48 31.62
CA ARG A 97 10.06 17.91 30.40
C ARG A 97 8.92 18.88 30.73
N ASP A 98 8.08 18.53 31.69
CA ASP A 98 6.93 19.34 32.12
C ASP A 98 7.37 20.66 32.78
N SER A 99 8.54 20.68 33.44
CA SER A 99 9.12 21.89 34.04
C SER A 99 9.70 22.86 33.01
N LEU A 100 10.17 22.36 31.85
CA LEU A 100 10.56 23.20 30.71
C LEU A 100 9.33 23.80 29.99
N GLU A 101 8.17 23.15 30.09
CA GLU A 101 6.92 23.60 29.46
C GLU A 101 6.17 24.69 30.28
N LYS A 102 6.49 24.88 31.57
CA LYS A 102 5.76 25.80 32.46
C LYS A 102 5.95 27.31 32.23
N ASN A 103 6.73 27.74 31.24
CA ASN A 103 6.92 29.18 30.97
C ASN A 103 6.02 29.80 29.90
N LYS A 104 4.95 29.12 29.46
CA LYS A 104 3.87 29.77 28.70
C LYS A 104 2.53 29.17 29.06
N LYS A 105 1.80 29.82 29.96
CA LYS A 105 0.32 29.87 29.98
C LYS A 105 -0.17 30.78 31.11
N GLU A 106 -0.52 32.01 30.74
CA GLU A 106 -1.65 32.72 31.33
C GLU A 106 -2.27 33.58 30.23
N LYS A 107 -3.47 33.21 29.76
CA LYS A 107 -4.71 33.99 29.88
C LYS A 107 -5.81 33.41 29.00
N THR A 108 -7.00 33.45 29.57
CA THR A 108 -8.29 32.98 29.08
C THR A 108 -8.97 34.02 28.20
N ALA A 109 -9.89 33.54 27.33
CA ALA A 109 -10.93 34.25 26.56
C ALA A 109 -10.43 34.92 25.25
N VAL A 110 -11.11 34.92 24.09
CA VAL A 110 -12.48 34.58 23.64
C VAL A 110 -12.37 33.96 22.22
N MET A 111 -13.20 32.96 21.89
CA MET A 111 -13.27 32.31 20.57
C MET A 111 -14.16 33.08 19.58
N PRO A 112 -13.94 32.96 18.26
CA PRO A 112 -15.00 33.13 17.28
C PRO A 112 -15.79 31.82 17.12
N ASN A 113 -17.12 31.90 17.31
CA ASN A 113 -18.19 30.91 17.17
C ASN A 113 -18.02 29.51 17.82
N ALA A 114 -18.98 29.15 18.66
CA ALA A 114 -18.89 28.11 19.70
C ALA A 114 -19.04 26.64 19.23
N ASP A 115 -19.21 26.35 17.94
CA ASP A 115 -19.62 25.01 17.48
C ASP A 115 -18.65 24.29 16.50
N GLU A 116 -17.50 24.88 16.11
CA GLU A 116 -16.57 24.23 15.16
C GLU A 116 -15.39 23.52 15.84
N LYS A 117 -15.18 22.25 15.51
CA LYS A 117 -14.05 21.44 15.98
C LYS A 117 -12.77 21.85 15.23
N ILE A 118 -11.76 22.26 16.00
CA ILE A 118 -10.44 22.60 15.45
C ILE A 118 -9.59 21.33 15.32
N HIS A 119 -9.14 21.01 14.11
CA HIS A 119 -8.28 19.84 13.85
C HIS A 119 -6.80 20.15 14.04
N VAL A 120 -6.33 21.26 13.46
CA VAL A 120 -4.92 21.68 13.51
C VAL A 120 -4.85 23.21 13.57
N LYS A 121 -3.90 23.74 14.35
CA LYS A 121 -3.55 25.17 14.35
C LYS A 121 -2.04 25.34 14.42
N GLY A 122 -1.50 26.31 13.69
CA GLY A 122 -0.06 26.56 13.70
C GLY A 122 0.42 27.57 12.67
N TRP A 123 1.71 27.88 12.75
CA TRP A 123 2.36 28.77 11.79
C TRP A 123 2.63 28.04 10.47
N ILE A 124 2.25 28.66 9.36
CA ILE A 124 2.53 28.22 8.00
C ILE A 124 3.20 29.37 7.23
N LYS A 125 3.79 29.07 6.07
CA LYS A 125 4.18 30.11 5.10
C LYS A 125 3.28 30.05 3.88
N VAL A 126 2.71 31.18 3.50
CA VAL A 126 1.87 31.32 2.31
C VAL A 126 2.52 32.30 1.34
N ALA A 127 2.25 32.13 0.05
CA ALA A 127 2.79 33.03 -0.97
C ALA A 127 2.14 34.42 -0.83
N GLY A 128 2.97 35.46 -0.64
CA GLY A 128 2.52 36.84 -0.55
C GLY A 128 2.20 37.43 -1.94
N LYS A 129 1.30 38.42 -1.98
CA LYS A 129 0.81 39.06 -3.21
C LYS A 129 1.87 39.81 -4.02
N GLN A 130 3.01 40.19 -3.42
CA GLN A 130 4.03 41.05 -4.05
C GLN A 130 5.46 40.49 -3.97
N THR A 131 5.61 39.16 -3.91
CA THR A 131 6.86 38.35 -3.91
C THR A 131 7.42 38.01 -2.52
N GLY A 132 7.39 36.72 -2.20
CA GLY A 132 7.98 36.15 -0.99
C GLY A 132 7.02 35.22 -0.24
N TRP A 133 7.59 34.33 0.56
CA TRP A 133 6.84 33.44 1.46
C TRP A 133 6.68 34.11 2.81
N GLU A 134 5.43 34.40 3.19
CA GLU A 134 5.12 35.12 4.41
C GLU A 134 4.63 34.17 5.49
N LYS A 135 5.18 34.32 6.69
CA LYS A 135 4.80 33.52 7.85
C LYS A 135 3.46 34.02 8.41
N ARG A 136 2.42 33.18 8.34
CA ARG A 136 1.06 33.46 8.81
C ARG A 136 0.60 32.37 9.78
N TYR A 137 -0.43 32.65 10.57
CA TYR A 137 -1.00 31.67 11.48
C TYR A 137 -2.27 31.07 10.87
N ALA A 138 -2.36 29.75 10.73
CA ALA A 138 -3.51 29.09 10.13
C ALA A 138 -4.23 28.19 11.13
N VAL A 139 -5.55 28.11 10.97
CA VAL A 139 -6.44 27.24 11.74
C VAL A 139 -7.27 26.41 10.76
N LEU A 140 -7.20 25.09 10.91
CA LEU A 140 -7.97 24.11 10.15
C LEU A 140 -9.20 23.67 10.96
N THR A 141 -10.39 23.87 10.40
CA THR A 141 -11.66 23.32 10.90
C THR A 141 -12.22 22.29 9.91
N ASP A 142 -13.37 21.69 10.21
CA ASP A 142 -14.03 20.71 9.32
C ASP A 142 -14.36 21.27 7.92
N HIS A 143 -14.58 22.59 7.81
CA HIS A 143 -15.13 23.21 6.60
C HIS A 143 -14.17 24.19 5.92
N GLN A 144 -13.13 24.67 6.60
CA GLN A 144 -12.29 25.76 6.09
C GLN A 144 -10.88 25.79 6.71
N ILE A 145 -9.95 26.41 5.99
CA ILE A 145 -8.65 26.88 6.49
C ILE A 145 -8.72 28.40 6.61
N ALA A 146 -8.65 28.91 7.83
CA ALA A 146 -8.60 30.34 8.11
C ALA A 146 -7.16 30.79 8.36
N ILE A 147 -6.70 31.81 7.63
CA ILE A 147 -5.34 32.35 7.69
C ILE A 147 -5.36 33.75 8.31
N TYR A 148 -4.58 33.90 9.38
CA TYR A 148 -4.47 35.10 10.20
C TYR A 148 -3.07 35.72 10.13
N THR A 149 -3.01 37.02 10.38
CA THR A 149 -1.75 37.77 10.54
C THR A 149 -0.88 37.25 11.70
N GLY A 150 -1.52 36.75 12.74
CA GLY A 150 -0.90 36.16 13.93
C GLY A 150 -1.90 35.26 14.65
N PRO A 151 -1.60 34.79 15.87
CA PRO A 151 -2.54 34.00 16.65
C PRO A 151 -3.85 34.79 16.91
N PRO A 152 -5.04 34.20 16.70
CA PRO A 152 -6.33 34.86 16.90
C PRO A 152 -6.55 35.42 18.32
N GLU A 153 -5.79 34.92 19.30
CA GLU A 153 -5.80 35.34 20.69
C GLU A 153 -5.05 36.69 20.92
N GLU A 154 -4.34 37.23 19.91
CA GLU A 154 -3.47 38.41 20.00
C GLU A 154 -3.91 39.57 19.06
N ASN A 155 -5.21 39.89 18.99
CA ASN A 155 -5.77 40.95 18.11
C ASN A 155 -5.40 40.81 16.62
N SER A 156 -5.24 39.58 16.14
CA SER A 156 -4.87 39.33 14.75
C SER A 156 -6.05 39.48 13.79
N GLN A 157 -5.80 40.05 12.61
CA GLN A 157 -6.78 40.11 11.52
C GLN A 157 -6.79 38.82 10.70
N LEU A 158 -8.00 38.35 10.35
CA LEU A 158 -8.25 37.31 9.35
C LEU A 158 -7.96 37.89 7.96
N LEU A 159 -7.19 37.17 7.16
CA LEU A 159 -6.74 37.62 5.83
C LEU A 159 -7.48 36.90 4.72
N GLU A 160 -7.58 35.59 4.89
CA GLU A 160 -8.05 34.68 3.87
C GLU A 160 -8.69 33.48 4.54
N THR A 161 -9.80 33.05 3.97
CA THR A 161 -10.50 31.83 4.33
C THR A 161 -10.59 30.98 3.08
N PHE A 162 -10.10 29.76 3.16
CA PHE A 162 -10.17 28.77 2.10
C PHE A 162 -11.18 27.69 2.49
N GLU A 163 -12.33 27.67 1.85
CA GLU A 163 -13.36 26.66 2.09
C GLU A 163 -12.93 25.30 1.53
N LEU A 164 -13.06 24.24 2.33
CA LEU A 164 -12.61 22.89 2.01
C LEU A 164 -13.70 22.05 1.34
N LYS A 165 -14.97 22.20 1.75
CA LYS A 165 -16.13 21.43 1.25
C LYS A 165 -17.31 22.33 0.85
N PRO A 166 -17.14 23.26 -0.12
CA PRO A 166 -18.30 23.91 -0.72
C PRO A 166 -19.21 22.90 -1.42
N VAL A 167 -20.50 23.22 -1.54
CA VAL A 167 -21.52 22.35 -2.18
C VAL A 167 -21.10 22.02 -3.62
N ASP A 168 -21.28 20.76 -4.04
CA ASP A 168 -20.93 20.24 -5.37
C ASP A 168 -19.46 20.38 -5.79
N THR A 169 -18.54 20.24 -4.82
CA THR A 169 -17.10 20.23 -5.08
C THR A 169 -16.43 18.98 -4.51
N HIS A 170 -15.30 18.59 -5.12
CA HIS A 170 -14.39 17.60 -4.58
C HIS A 170 -13.06 18.26 -4.26
N GLY A 171 -12.42 17.85 -3.17
CA GLY A 171 -11.12 18.38 -2.79
C GLY A 171 -10.03 17.31 -2.76
N LYS A 172 -8.82 17.74 -3.06
CA LYS A 172 -7.62 16.91 -3.15
C LYS A 172 -6.50 17.56 -2.36
N VAL A 173 -5.71 16.73 -1.68
CA VAL A 173 -4.51 17.18 -0.97
C VAL A 173 -3.29 16.60 -1.67
N ILE A 174 -2.46 17.47 -2.21
CA ILE A 174 -1.20 17.10 -2.88
C ILE A 174 -0.05 17.42 -1.94
N SER A 175 0.69 16.37 -1.58
CA SER A 175 1.97 16.51 -0.88
C SER A 175 3.09 16.61 -1.90
N GLU A 176 3.98 17.59 -1.75
CA GLU A 176 5.12 17.81 -2.66
C GLU A 176 4.68 18.05 -4.12
N PRO A 177 3.86 19.10 -4.38
CA PRO A 177 3.46 19.45 -5.74
C PRO A 177 4.68 19.79 -6.61
N LEU A 178 4.52 19.63 -7.93
CA LEU A 178 5.54 20.00 -8.90
C LEU A 178 5.88 21.49 -8.80
N ALA A 179 7.13 21.86 -9.07
CA ALA A 179 7.57 23.26 -8.97
C ALA A 179 6.73 24.21 -9.86
N ALA A 180 6.23 23.73 -11.00
CA ALA A 180 5.34 24.47 -11.90
C ALA A 180 3.96 24.78 -11.27
N GLU A 181 3.50 23.97 -10.32
CA GLU A 181 2.18 24.08 -9.69
C GLU A 181 2.15 24.98 -8.45
N ILE A 182 3.33 25.37 -7.94
CA ILE A 182 3.45 26.16 -6.69
C ILE A 182 3.15 27.65 -6.94
N GLY A 183 3.30 28.12 -8.19
CA GLY A 183 2.98 29.50 -8.59
C GLY A 183 3.84 30.59 -7.95
N ALA A 184 4.82 30.24 -7.12
CA ALA A 184 5.71 31.15 -6.41
C ALA A 184 7.16 30.60 -6.37
N PRO A 185 8.18 31.47 -6.39
CA PRO A 185 9.58 31.03 -6.34
C PRO A 185 9.87 30.29 -5.04
N LEU A 186 10.39 29.07 -5.15
CA LEU A 186 10.71 28.20 -4.02
C LEU A 186 12.04 27.46 -4.24
N ALA A 187 12.83 27.31 -3.18
CA ALA A 187 14.05 26.52 -3.24
C ALA A 187 13.73 25.01 -3.28
N ASN A 188 14.50 24.23 -4.04
CA ASN A 188 14.32 22.76 -4.12
C ASN A 188 14.44 22.07 -2.74
N THR A 189 15.17 22.66 -1.80
CA THR A 189 15.29 22.16 -0.42
C THR A 189 14.00 22.29 0.39
N ASP A 190 13.08 23.16 -0.04
CA ASP A 190 11.85 23.47 0.67
C ASP A 190 10.63 22.71 0.11
N LEU A 191 10.74 22.12 -1.09
CA LEU A 191 9.71 21.26 -1.71
C LEU A 191 9.16 20.18 -0.77
N PRO A 192 9.99 19.47 0.04
CA PRO A 192 9.50 18.45 0.97
C PRO A 192 8.60 18.99 2.09
N PHE A 193 8.42 20.31 2.23
CA PHE A 193 7.58 20.93 3.25
C PHE A 193 6.30 21.59 2.69
N VAL A 194 6.09 21.51 1.38
CA VAL A 194 4.95 22.10 0.66
C VAL A 194 3.74 21.17 0.70
N LEU A 195 2.58 21.74 0.96
CA LEU A 195 1.27 21.14 0.77
C LEU A 195 0.44 22.04 -0.15
N LYS A 196 -0.29 21.40 -1.07
CA LYS A 196 -1.26 22.05 -1.95
C LYS A 196 -2.62 21.43 -1.71
N VAL A 197 -3.61 22.26 -1.40
CA VAL A 197 -5.01 21.87 -1.23
C VAL A 197 -5.78 22.41 -2.41
N GLU A 198 -6.41 21.53 -3.17
CA GLU A 198 -7.22 21.89 -4.34
C GLU A 198 -8.68 21.59 -4.04
N VAL A 199 -9.56 22.51 -4.43
CA VAL A 199 -11.01 22.33 -4.42
C VAL A 199 -11.52 22.60 -5.82
N SER A 200 -12.01 21.55 -6.44
CA SER A 200 -12.48 21.52 -7.81
C SER A 200 -14.00 21.37 -7.81
N PRO A 201 -14.73 22.15 -8.62
CA PRO A 201 -16.15 21.91 -8.81
C PRO A 201 -16.37 20.58 -9.54
N ASN A 202 -17.50 19.92 -9.25
CA ASN A 202 -17.90 18.68 -9.94
C ASN A 202 -18.37 18.94 -11.39
N THR A 203 -18.42 20.20 -11.84
CA THR A 203 -18.77 20.59 -13.20
C THR A 203 -17.52 21.02 -13.98
N THR A 204 -17.44 20.64 -15.25
CA THR A 204 -16.21 20.63 -16.07
C THR A 204 -15.73 21.98 -16.62
N CYS A 205 -16.23 23.12 -16.12
CA CYS A 205 -16.00 24.42 -16.75
C CYS A 205 -15.32 25.49 -15.87
N TRP A 206 -14.94 25.18 -14.63
CA TRP A 206 -14.30 26.16 -13.73
C TRP A 206 -12.95 25.67 -13.21
N PRO A 207 -11.92 26.53 -13.19
CA PRO A 207 -10.60 26.16 -12.70
C PRO A 207 -10.63 25.88 -11.19
N PRO A 208 -9.81 24.93 -10.71
CA PRO A 208 -9.76 24.57 -9.30
C PRO A 208 -9.23 25.72 -8.43
N LYS A 209 -9.85 25.93 -7.28
CA LYS A 209 -9.30 26.83 -6.25
C LYS A 209 -8.19 26.10 -5.52
N CYS A 210 -6.99 26.69 -5.48
CA CYS A 210 -5.83 26.06 -4.88
C CYS A 210 -5.27 26.92 -3.75
N LEU A 211 -4.99 26.32 -2.60
CA LEU A 211 -4.19 26.91 -1.53
C LEU A 211 -2.87 26.15 -1.40
N VAL A 212 -1.76 26.85 -1.63
CA VAL A 212 -0.41 26.30 -1.45
C VAL A 212 0.24 26.93 -0.23
N PHE A 213 0.74 26.10 0.69
CA PHE A 213 1.46 26.59 1.86
C PHE A 213 2.62 25.67 2.25
N LEU A 214 3.63 26.25 2.89
CA LEU A 214 4.73 25.50 3.51
C LEU A 214 4.51 25.34 5.00
N THR A 215 4.83 24.15 5.47
CA THR A 215 4.96 23.85 6.88
C THR A 215 6.37 24.17 7.38
N LEU A 216 6.50 24.45 8.69
CA LEU A 216 7.79 24.81 9.28
C LEU A 216 8.67 23.59 9.62
N SER A 217 8.10 22.39 9.56
CA SER A 217 8.80 21.14 9.86
C SER A 217 8.09 19.94 9.23
N ALA A 218 8.83 18.85 8.98
CA ALA A 218 8.24 17.60 8.50
C ALA A 218 7.15 17.05 9.44
N GLN A 219 7.31 17.22 10.75
CA GLN A 219 6.30 16.81 11.73
C GLN A 219 5.00 17.61 11.61
N ASP A 220 5.11 18.89 11.24
CA ASP A 220 3.93 19.70 11.05
C ASP A 220 3.30 19.39 9.68
N LYS A 221 4.10 19.12 8.65
CA LYS A 221 3.59 18.57 7.38
C LYS A 221 2.75 17.34 7.59
N ASP A 222 3.27 16.33 8.29
CA ASP A 222 2.53 15.09 8.55
C ASP A 222 1.22 15.35 9.28
N LYS A 223 1.22 16.23 10.29
CA LYS A 223 0.00 16.60 11.03
C LYS A 223 -1.03 17.29 10.15
N TRP A 224 -0.60 18.30 9.39
CA TRP A 224 -1.49 19.06 8.50
C TRP A 224 -2.03 18.17 7.39
N PHE A 225 -1.17 17.35 6.77
CA PHE A 225 -1.55 16.39 5.74
C PHE A 225 -2.53 15.34 6.26
N SER A 226 -2.24 14.70 7.40
CA SER A 226 -3.15 13.71 8.00
C SER A 226 -4.51 14.32 8.39
N ALA A 227 -4.55 15.56 8.88
CA ALA A 227 -5.81 16.22 9.23
C ALA A 227 -6.63 16.60 8.00
N LEU A 228 -6.00 17.15 6.96
CA LEU A 228 -6.65 17.45 5.69
C LEU A 228 -7.13 16.16 5.00
N GLN A 229 -6.31 15.11 5.03
CA GLN A 229 -6.71 13.81 4.52
C GLN A 229 -7.92 13.26 5.27
N LYS A 230 -7.97 13.37 6.61
CA LYS A 230 -9.18 12.98 7.34
C LYS A 230 -10.40 13.76 6.84
N ILE A 231 -10.32 15.07 6.70
CA ILE A 231 -11.47 15.86 6.24
C ILE A 231 -11.94 15.41 4.86
N TYR A 232 -11.05 15.20 3.89
CA TYR A 232 -11.43 14.79 2.54
C TYR A 232 -11.76 13.29 2.38
N TYR A 233 -11.19 12.42 3.22
CA TYR A 233 -11.26 10.96 3.04
C TYR A 233 -11.96 10.19 4.18
N ASP A 234 -12.24 10.74 5.38
CA ASP A 234 -13.02 10.03 6.44
C ASP A 234 -14.44 9.70 5.97
N ASP A 235 -15.08 10.62 5.23
CA ASP A 235 -16.41 10.38 4.66
C ASP A 235 -16.36 9.32 3.54
N LEU A 236 -15.20 9.18 2.87
CA LEU A 236 -14.98 8.21 1.80
C LEU A 236 -14.63 6.81 2.33
N GLU A 237 -13.98 6.68 3.49
CA GLU A 237 -13.63 5.38 4.10
C GLU A 237 -14.87 4.55 4.51
N LYS A 238 -15.98 5.21 4.88
CA LYS A 238 -17.21 4.54 5.30
C LYS A 238 -18.07 4.07 4.11
N ASP A 239 -18.09 4.82 3.01
CA ASP A 239 -18.92 4.50 1.85
C ASP A 239 -18.21 3.60 0.81
N ARG A 240 -16.87 3.58 0.78
CA ARG A 240 -16.12 2.84 -0.26
C ARG A 240 -15.69 1.42 0.13
N LEU A 241 -15.64 1.08 1.42
CA LEU A 241 -15.19 -0.22 1.91
C LEU A 241 -16.38 -1.09 2.32
N GLU A 242 -16.67 -2.10 1.51
CA GLU A 242 -17.77 -3.02 1.79
C GLU A 242 -17.39 -3.96 2.94
N THR A 243 -18.12 -3.90 4.06
CA THR A 243 -17.95 -4.85 5.16
C THR A 243 -18.65 -6.15 4.82
N VAL A 244 -17.86 -7.21 4.61
CA VAL A 244 -18.36 -8.52 4.18
C VAL A 244 -18.91 -9.30 5.36
N LEU A 245 -18.14 -9.35 6.46
CA LEU A 245 -18.52 -10.07 7.66
C LEU A 245 -17.75 -9.57 8.89
N ARG A 246 -18.30 -9.85 10.07
CA ARG A 246 -17.67 -9.62 11.36
C ARG A 246 -17.23 -10.94 11.98
N LEU A 247 -15.96 -11.02 12.35
CA LEU A 247 -15.37 -12.17 13.03
C LEU A 247 -15.65 -12.08 14.55
N PRO A 248 -15.69 -13.23 15.25
CA PRO A 248 -15.78 -13.26 16.72
C PRO A 248 -14.53 -12.65 17.38
N GLU A 249 -14.67 -12.05 18.57
CA GLU A 249 -13.63 -11.26 19.28
C GLU A 249 -12.28 -11.97 19.53
N LYS A 250 -12.23 -13.29 19.42
CA LYS A 250 -11.03 -14.12 19.67
C LYS A 250 -10.46 -14.80 18.44
N VAL A 251 -10.99 -14.49 17.25
CA VAL A 251 -10.66 -15.21 16.02
C VAL A 251 -9.85 -14.29 15.10
N SER A 252 -8.59 -14.68 14.85
CA SER A 252 -7.72 -14.03 13.87
C SER A 252 -7.79 -14.79 12.55
N ALA A 253 -8.21 -14.13 11.48
CA ALA A 253 -8.17 -14.69 10.13
C ALA A 253 -6.76 -14.62 9.53
N ASN A 254 -6.37 -15.71 8.88
CA ASN A 254 -5.10 -15.90 8.18
C ASN A 254 -5.32 -15.82 6.67
N CYS A 255 -6.34 -16.51 6.16
CA CYS A 255 -6.66 -16.54 4.75
C CYS A 255 -8.17 -16.50 4.50
N ILE A 256 -8.60 -16.03 3.32
CA ILE A 256 -9.97 -16.15 2.83
C ILE A 256 -9.99 -16.59 1.38
N THR A 257 -10.99 -17.39 1.01
CA THR A 257 -11.18 -17.87 -0.36
C THR A 257 -12.66 -18.01 -0.67
N ASP A 258 -13.04 -17.52 -1.85
CA ASP A 258 -14.39 -17.66 -2.39
C ASP A 258 -14.55 -19.06 -3.00
N LEU A 259 -15.50 -19.84 -2.50
CA LEU A 259 -15.90 -21.11 -3.15
C LEU A 259 -16.97 -20.85 -4.22
N SER A 260 -17.86 -19.89 -3.96
CA SER A 260 -18.90 -19.43 -4.88
C SER A 260 -19.21 -17.95 -4.61
N ALA A 261 -20.17 -17.37 -5.35
CA ALA A 261 -20.59 -15.98 -5.12
C ALA A 261 -21.07 -15.74 -3.67
N ASN A 262 -21.77 -16.73 -3.09
CA ASN A 262 -22.41 -16.62 -1.78
C ASN A 262 -21.67 -17.37 -0.66
N ILE A 263 -20.66 -18.19 -1.00
CA ILE A 263 -19.93 -19.03 -0.06
C ILE A 263 -18.48 -18.59 0.03
N LYS A 264 -18.05 -18.23 1.23
CA LYS A 264 -16.65 -17.88 1.54
C LYS A 264 -16.12 -18.78 2.65
N VAL A 265 -14.85 -19.12 2.56
CA VAL A 265 -14.14 -19.91 3.57
C VAL A 265 -13.00 -19.08 4.13
N ILE A 266 -12.91 -19.05 5.45
CA ILE A 266 -11.96 -18.25 6.23
C ILE A 266 -11.11 -19.22 7.04
N GLY A 267 -9.81 -19.19 6.79
CA GLY A 267 -8.83 -19.89 7.61
C GLY A 267 -8.40 -19.04 8.78
N THR A 268 -8.35 -19.65 9.95
CA THR A 268 -8.03 -18.97 11.22
C THR A 268 -7.04 -19.79 12.03
N GLU A 269 -6.51 -19.18 13.09
CA GLU A 269 -5.69 -19.88 14.10
C GLU A 269 -6.49 -20.90 14.95
N GLN A 270 -7.81 -21.00 14.76
CA GLN A 270 -8.70 -21.90 15.50
C GLN A 270 -9.49 -22.84 14.59
N GLY A 271 -9.05 -22.97 13.33
CA GLY A 271 -9.64 -23.84 12.33
C GLY A 271 -10.28 -23.07 11.18
N ILE A 272 -11.37 -23.63 10.64
CA ILE A 272 -12.07 -23.09 9.47
C ILE A 272 -13.42 -22.51 9.86
N TYR A 273 -13.72 -21.35 9.30
CA TYR A 273 -15.06 -20.77 9.32
C TYR A 273 -15.59 -20.65 7.89
N SER A 274 -16.86 -20.96 7.70
CA SER A 274 -17.59 -20.69 6.46
C SER A 274 -18.56 -19.55 6.66
N TRP A 275 -18.73 -18.75 5.62
CA TRP A 275 -19.73 -17.70 5.53
C TRP A 275 -20.67 -18.02 4.37
N TYR A 276 -21.96 -18.15 4.67
CA TYR A 276 -23.02 -18.44 3.70
C TYR A 276 -24.23 -17.55 3.98
N GLU A 277 -24.58 -16.68 3.03
CA GLU A 277 -25.77 -15.80 3.10
C GLU A 277 -25.90 -15.05 4.44
N GLY A 278 -24.81 -14.47 4.92
CA GLY A 278 -24.77 -13.71 6.18
C GLY A 278 -24.59 -14.55 7.44
N ASN A 279 -24.61 -15.88 7.35
CA ASN A 279 -24.39 -16.77 8.48
C ASN A 279 -22.94 -17.23 8.54
N LEU A 280 -22.30 -17.00 9.69
CA LEU A 280 -20.98 -17.51 10.00
C LEU A 280 -21.11 -18.86 10.73
N LEU A 281 -20.40 -19.88 10.24
CA LEU A 281 -20.42 -21.24 10.76
C LEU A 281 -18.99 -21.72 10.97
N LYS A 282 -18.72 -22.35 12.12
CA LYS A 282 -17.44 -23.01 12.36
C LYS A 282 -17.50 -24.46 11.85
N ILE A 283 -16.51 -24.85 11.06
CA ILE A 283 -16.33 -26.24 10.61
C ILE A 283 -15.26 -26.88 11.50
N GLU A 284 -15.62 -27.97 12.15
CA GLU A 284 -14.74 -28.72 13.05
C GLU A 284 -13.79 -29.65 12.28
N GLY A 285 -12.75 -30.17 12.94
CA GLY A 285 -11.83 -31.18 12.40
C GLY A 285 -10.46 -30.66 11.98
N LEU A 286 -10.31 -29.34 11.77
CA LEU A 286 -9.02 -28.70 11.51
C LEU A 286 -8.64 -27.76 12.65
N ASP A 287 -7.39 -27.85 13.11
CA ASP A 287 -6.88 -27.05 14.22
C ASP A 287 -6.51 -25.61 13.79
N GLU A 288 -5.70 -25.49 12.74
CA GLU A 288 -5.18 -24.22 12.22
C GLU A 288 -5.16 -24.27 10.69
N LEU A 289 -5.66 -23.23 10.03
CA LEU A 289 -5.57 -23.06 8.57
C LEU A 289 -4.76 -21.80 8.25
N HIS A 290 -3.64 -21.98 7.55
CA HIS A 290 -2.75 -20.88 7.15
C HIS A 290 -3.06 -20.37 5.74
N GLN A 291 -3.27 -21.28 4.79
CA GLN A 291 -3.58 -20.96 3.40
C GLN A 291 -4.47 -22.06 2.83
N ILE A 292 -5.45 -21.67 2.01
CA ILE A 292 -6.28 -22.58 1.20
C ILE A 292 -6.26 -22.09 -0.24
N THR A 293 -6.22 -23.00 -1.19
CA THR A 293 -6.24 -22.70 -2.62
C THR A 293 -7.01 -23.78 -3.35
N LEU A 294 -7.85 -23.37 -4.30
CA LEU A 294 -8.68 -24.29 -5.07
C LEU A 294 -7.95 -24.74 -6.32
N MET A 295 -8.10 -26.02 -6.67
CA MET A 295 -7.70 -26.61 -7.94
C MET A 295 -8.97 -26.96 -8.72
N PRO A 296 -9.50 -26.06 -9.58
CA PRO A 296 -10.76 -26.29 -10.28
C PRO A 296 -10.72 -27.50 -11.22
N SER A 297 -9.55 -27.81 -11.81
CA SER A 297 -9.37 -28.93 -12.75
C SER A 297 -9.65 -30.30 -12.13
N THR A 298 -9.41 -30.46 -10.82
CA THR A 298 -9.59 -31.74 -10.10
C THR A 298 -10.73 -31.66 -9.07
N GLY A 299 -11.29 -30.48 -8.84
CA GLY A 299 -12.34 -30.27 -7.84
C GLY A 299 -11.83 -30.42 -6.40
N ASN A 300 -10.54 -30.16 -6.16
CA ASN A 300 -9.91 -30.28 -4.84
C ASN A 300 -9.55 -28.91 -4.26
N ALA A 301 -9.71 -28.78 -2.94
CA ALA A 301 -9.22 -27.67 -2.14
C ALA A 301 -7.99 -28.12 -1.37
N ILE A 302 -6.88 -27.40 -1.55
CA ILE A 302 -5.56 -27.75 -1.02
C ILE A 302 -5.20 -26.73 0.04
N MET A 303 -4.66 -27.18 1.17
CA MET A 303 -4.55 -26.41 2.39
C MET A 303 -3.20 -26.62 3.08
N ILE A 304 -2.63 -25.54 3.62
CA ILE A 304 -1.55 -25.60 4.60
C ILE A 304 -2.17 -25.53 5.99
N VAL A 305 -2.04 -26.62 6.75
CA VAL A 305 -2.75 -26.83 8.01
C VAL A 305 -1.81 -27.12 9.17
N ASN A 306 -2.34 -26.97 10.39
CA ASN A 306 -1.72 -27.34 11.65
C ASN A 306 -0.48 -26.51 12.02
N LYS A 307 -0.08 -26.56 13.29
CA LYS A 307 1.12 -25.88 13.82
C LYS A 307 2.42 -26.28 13.12
N LYS A 308 2.48 -27.51 12.61
CA LYS A 308 3.62 -28.04 11.85
C LYS A 308 3.63 -27.57 10.40
N ARG A 309 2.58 -26.89 9.92
CA ARG A 309 2.39 -26.47 8.52
C ARG A 309 2.57 -27.64 7.56
N THR A 310 1.69 -28.62 7.67
CA THR A 310 1.60 -29.78 6.78
C THR A 310 0.62 -29.51 5.65
N LEU A 311 0.71 -30.29 4.57
CA LEU A 311 -0.18 -30.17 3.42
C LEU A 311 -1.36 -31.13 3.59
N ALA A 312 -2.57 -30.63 3.35
CA ALA A 312 -3.80 -31.40 3.33
C ALA A 312 -4.66 -31.03 2.13
N PHE A 313 -5.55 -31.91 1.70
CA PHE A 313 -6.53 -31.60 0.67
C PHE A 313 -7.88 -32.26 0.97
N CYS A 314 -8.94 -31.66 0.43
CA CYS A 314 -10.29 -32.20 0.48
C CYS A 314 -11.03 -31.91 -0.82
N ASN A 315 -12.10 -32.64 -1.08
CA ASN A 315 -12.96 -32.33 -2.22
C ASN A 315 -13.70 -31.00 -1.99
N THR A 316 -13.74 -30.13 -3.01
CA THR A 316 -14.36 -28.81 -2.94
C THR A 316 -15.88 -28.92 -2.72
N ASN A 317 -16.56 -29.90 -3.32
CA ASN A 317 -18.00 -30.11 -3.11
C ASN A 317 -18.30 -30.56 -1.68
N HIS A 318 -17.42 -31.37 -1.09
CA HIS A 318 -17.53 -31.74 0.33
C HIS A 318 -17.47 -30.49 1.21
N LEU A 319 -16.52 -29.59 0.94
CA LEU A 319 -16.41 -28.32 1.67
C LEU A 319 -17.66 -27.44 1.49
N ILE A 320 -18.17 -27.30 0.26
CA ILE A 320 -19.41 -26.57 -0.05
C ILE A 320 -20.60 -27.14 0.76
N ASN A 321 -20.79 -28.45 0.76
CA ASN A 321 -21.89 -29.10 1.49
C ASN A 321 -21.83 -28.80 3.00
N LEU A 322 -20.63 -28.78 3.58
CA LEU A 322 -20.47 -28.44 5.01
C LEU A 322 -20.82 -26.98 5.30
N THR A 323 -20.57 -26.06 4.36
CA THR A 323 -20.88 -24.64 4.56
C THR A 323 -22.38 -24.34 4.65
N GLN A 324 -23.20 -25.19 4.02
CA GLN A 324 -24.66 -25.05 3.97
C GLN A 324 -25.38 -25.76 5.13
N CYS A 325 -24.63 -26.42 6.00
CA CYS A 325 -25.18 -27.13 7.15
C CYS A 325 -25.65 -26.16 8.25
N ALA A 326 -26.69 -26.53 9.01
CA ALA A 326 -27.17 -25.72 10.13
C ALA A 326 -26.15 -25.67 11.28
N GLN A 327 -26.07 -24.55 12.00
CA GLN A 327 -25.09 -24.35 13.09
C GLN A 327 -25.12 -25.42 14.19
N CYS A 328 -26.27 -26.03 14.44
CA CYS A 328 -26.42 -27.09 15.43
C CYS A 328 -25.74 -28.42 15.05
N THR A 329 -25.47 -28.65 13.76
CA THR A 329 -24.91 -29.92 13.27
C THR A 329 -23.41 -30.08 13.54
N LYS A 330 -22.69 -28.98 13.85
CA LYS A 330 -21.23 -28.97 14.05
C LYS A 330 -20.50 -29.78 12.97
N PRO A 331 -20.59 -29.34 11.70
CA PRO A 331 -20.04 -30.10 10.57
C PRO A 331 -18.54 -30.32 10.75
N THR A 332 -18.08 -31.53 10.52
CA THR A 332 -16.66 -31.91 10.64
C THR A 332 -16.06 -32.12 9.25
N LEU A 333 -14.96 -31.43 8.96
CA LEU A 333 -14.22 -31.60 7.72
C LEU A 333 -13.45 -32.92 7.74
N LYS A 334 -13.65 -33.71 6.69
CA LYS A 334 -12.80 -34.85 6.37
C LYS A 334 -11.81 -34.41 5.31
N TYR A 335 -10.53 -34.58 5.57
CA TYR A 335 -9.44 -34.22 4.67
C TYR A 335 -8.39 -35.33 4.66
N ASN A 336 -7.60 -35.35 3.59
CA ASN A 336 -6.49 -36.26 3.41
C ASN A 336 -5.19 -35.49 3.63
N GLU A 337 -4.30 -36.01 4.46
CA GLU A 337 -2.95 -35.45 4.62
C GLU A 337 -2.05 -35.92 3.47
N VAL A 338 -1.28 -35.00 2.90
CA VAL A 338 -0.28 -35.32 1.87
C VAL A 338 1.06 -35.51 2.55
N ASN A 339 1.60 -36.74 2.51
CA ASN A 339 2.93 -36.99 3.03
C ASN A 339 4.00 -36.59 1.99
N VAL A 340 4.56 -35.38 2.19
CA VAL A 340 5.66 -34.86 1.38
C VAL A 340 7.01 -35.34 1.94
N ARG A 341 7.27 -36.65 1.90
CA ARG A 341 8.51 -37.27 2.45
C ARG A 341 8.87 -36.81 3.87
N ASN A 342 7.87 -36.66 4.74
CA ASN A 342 7.98 -36.15 6.12
C ASN A 342 8.50 -34.70 6.26
N LEU A 343 8.47 -33.90 5.17
CA LEU A 343 8.74 -32.47 5.24
C LEU A 343 7.57 -31.71 5.86
N ASN A 344 7.89 -30.61 6.52
CA ASN A 344 6.95 -29.73 7.20
C ASN A 344 7.44 -28.28 7.12
N GLY A 345 6.66 -27.35 7.68
CA GLY A 345 7.02 -25.93 7.64
C GLY A 345 6.72 -25.26 6.30
N PHE A 346 5.73 -25.75 5.55
CA PHE A 346 5.30 -25.14 4.30
C PHE A 346 4.79 -23.72 4.53
N HIS A 347 5.31 -22.74 3.81
CA HIS A 347 4.93 -21.33 4.01
C HIS A 347 4.22 -20.71 2.81
N THR A 348 4.28 -21.34 1.63
CA THR A 348 3.57 -20.92 0.43
C THR A 348 3.09 -22.13 -0.36
N LEU A 349 1.91 -22.00 -0.94
CA LEU A 349 1.25 -22.97 -1.82
C LEU A 349 0.81 -22.24 -3.08
N GLN A 350 1.11 -22.80 -4.24
CA GLN A 350 0.61 -22.34 -5.52
C GLN A 350 0.06 -23.51 -6.33
N VAL A 351 -1.05 -23.27 -7.03
CA VAL A 351 -1.76 -24.28 -7.82
C VAL A 351 -1.70 -23.90 -9.29
N SER A 352 -1.44 -24.87 -10.18
CA SER A 352 -1.56 -24.61 -11.61
C SER A 352 -3.03 -24.45 -12.00
N LEU A 353 -3.33 -23.36 -12.71
CA LEU A 353 -4.66 -23.07 -13.26
C LEU A 353 -4.81 -23.56 -14.70
N HIS A 354 -3.76 -24.17 -15.27
CA HIS A 354 -3.77 -24.67 -16.64
C HIS A 354 -4.42 -26.07 -16.68
N PRO A 355 -5.48 -26.30 -17.49
CA PRO A 355 -6.20 -27.58 -17.48
C PRO A 355 -5.35 -28.81 -17.80
N LYS A 356 -4.29 -28.64 -18.61
CA LYS A 356 -3.35 -29.70 -18.98
C LYS A 356 -2.36 -30.07 -17.88
N GLN A 357 -2.30 -29.28 -16.81
CA GLN A 357 -1.37 -29.47 -15.71
C GLN A 357 -2.13 -29.69 -14.40
N GLN A 358 -1.93 -30.83 -13.77
CA GLN A 358 -2.48 -31.12 -12.45
C GLN A 358 -1.39 -31.03 -11.38
N LYS A 359 -0.57 -29.97 -11.46
CA LYS A 359 0.61 -29.77 -10.61
C LYS A 359 0.37 -28.68 -9.57
N ILE A 360 0.99 -28.86 -8.40
CA ILE A 360 1.10 -27.85 -7.35
C ILE A 360 2.55 -27.61 -6.98
N CYS A 361 2.81 -26.42 -6.50
CA CYS A 361 4.09 -26.01 -5.98
C CYS A 361 3.94 -25.64 -4.51
N VAL A 362 4.79 -26.19 -3.65
CA VAL A 362 4.82 -25.91 -2.22
C VAL A 362 6.26 -25.64 -1.82
N ALA A 363 6.50 -24.61 -1.00
CA ALA A 363 7.85 -24.31 -0.55
C ALA A 363 7.98 -24.36 0.97
N THR A 364 9.16 -24.80 1.40
CA THR A 364 9.69 -24.66 2.75
C THR A 364 10.79 -23.59 2.74
N THR A 365 11.37 -23.29 3.90
CA THR A 365 12.46 -22.31 4.00
C THR A 365 13.70 -22.61 3.15
N LYS A 366 13.90 -23.87 2.73
CA LYS A 366 15.11 -24.34 2.03
C LYS A 366 14.83 -25.11 0.75
N GLN A 367 13.58 -25.50 0.50
CA GLN A 367 13.25 -26.42 -0.58
C GLN A 367 11.94 -26.03 -1.24
N LEU A 368 11.93 -26.08 -2.56
CA LEU A 368 10.77 -25.99 -3.42
C LEU A 368 10.36 -27.40 -3.85
N ILE A 369 9.10 -27.74 -3.69
CA ILE A 369 8.59 -29.07 -4.00
C ILE A 369 7.46 -28.94 -5.02
N VAL A 370 7.56 -29.72 -6.10
CA VAL A 370 6.52 -29.84 -7.12
C VAL A 370 5.85 -31.19 -6.96
N LEU A 371 4.53 -31.17 -6.81
CA LEU A 371 3.70 -32.36 -6.71
C LEU A 371 2.73 -32.44 -7.89
N GLU A 372 2.40 -33.66 -8.31
CA GLU A 372 1.35 -33.95 -9.27
C GLU A 372 0.17 -34.60 -8.56
N TYR A 373 -1.03 -34.23 -8.96
CA TYR A 373 -2.23 -34.95 -8.56
C TYR A 373 -2.44 -36.13 -9.50
N GLU A 374 -2.51 -37.32 -8.93
CA GLU A 374 -2.85 -38.54 -9.66
C GLU A 374 -4.33 -38.84 -9.46
N VAL A 375 -5.10 -38.80 -10.55
CA VAL A 375 -6.57 -38.98 -10.52
C VAL A 375 -6.96 -40.37 -10.05
N ASP A 376 -6.23 -41.41 -10.47
CA ASP A 376 -6.58 -42.81 -10.19
C ASP A 376 -6.40 -43.17 -8.71
N SER A 377 -5.33 -42.67 -8.08
CA SER A 377 -5.07 -42.92 -6.65
C SER A 377 -5.71 -41.88 -5.74
N ASN A 378 -6.22 -40.77 -6.29
CA ASN A 378 -6.72 -39.61 -5.55
C ASN A 378 -5.69 -39.14 -4.50
N GLN A 379 -4.42 -39.04 -4.91
CA GLN A 379 -3.31 -38.63 -4.06
C GLN A 379 -2.37 -37.67 -4.78
N PHE A 380 -1.68 -36.85 -3.99
CA PHE A 380 -0.59 -36.00 -4.50
C PHE A 380 0.73 -36.74 -4.37
N GLN A 381 1.42 -36.92 -5.49
CA GLN A 381 2.74 -37.52 -5.54
C GLN A 381 3.83 -36.46 -5.71
N VAL A 382 4.94 -36.64 -5.01
CA VAL A 382 6.11 -35.74 -5.13
C VAL A 382 6.89 -36.08 -6.40
N ILE A 383 6.87 -35.18 -7.38
CA ILE A 383 7.64 -35.33 -8.62
C ILE A 383 9.08 -34.89 -8.39
N ARG A 384 9.26 -33.70 -7.80
CA ARG A 384 10.57 -33.06 -7.69
C ARG A 384 10.71 -32.26 -6.41
N ILE A 385 11.91 -32.30 -5.84
CA ILE A 385 12.36 -31.45 -4.75
C ILE A 385 13.61 -30.71 -5.26
N LEU A 386 13.59 -29.38 -5.14
CA LEU A 386 14.67 -28.49 -5.55
C LEU A 386 15.14 -27.70 -4.33
N ASP A 387 16.43 -27.66 -4.08
CA ASP A 387 16.98 -26.89 -2.97
C ASP A 387 17.09 -25.41 -3.34
N THR A 388 16.67 -24.54 -2.43
CA THR A 388 16.69 -23.08 -2.61
C THR A 388 17.59 -22.42 -1.56
N ALA A 389 18.40 -21.46 -1.99
CA ALA A 389 19.29 -20.73 -1.09
C ALA A 389 18.55 -19.76 -0.15
N GLN A 390 17.39 -19.26 -0.60
CA GLN A 390 16.48 -18.39 0.14
C GLN A 390 15.07 -18.98 0.08
N PRO A 391 14.18 -18.65 1.04
CA PRO A 391 12.79 -19.08 0.99
C PRO A 391 12.09 -18.49 -0.24
N THR A 392 11.36 -19.33 -0.96
CA THR A 392 10.52 -18.91 -2.09
C THR A 392 9.40 -17.99 -1.61
N THR A 393 9.31 -16.77 -2.12
CA THR A 393 8.27 -15.80 -1.75
C THR A 393 7.05 -15.93 -2.66
N CYS A 394 7.26 -16.05 -3.96
CA CYS A 394 6.21 -16.08 -4.97
C CYS A 394 6.48 -17.15 -6.04
N ALA A 395 5.42 -17.61 -6.69
CA ALA A 395 5.48 -18.59 -7.77
C ALA A 395 4.33 -18.38 -8.76
N LEU A 396 4.57 -18.64 -10.05
CA LEU A 396 3.57 -18.56 -11.12
C LEU A 396 3.74 -19.74 -12.08
N PHE A 397 2.67 -20.50 -12.29
CA PHE A 397 2.63 -21.54 -13.32
C PHE A 397 2.34 -20.93 -14.70
N THR A 398 3.23 -21.16 -15.65
CA THR A 398 2.99 -20.93 -17.08
C THR A 398 2.48 -22.23 -17.72
N GLU A 399 2.24 -22.22 -19.03
CA GLU A 399 1.76 -23.39 -19.78
C GLU A 399 2.76 -24.55 -19.81
N ASN A 400 4.06 -24.28 -19.66
CA ASN A 400 5.12 -25.30 -19.74
C ASN A 400 6.16 -25.18 -18.62
N SER A 401 6.21 -24.06 -17.89
CA SER A 401 7.23 -23.78 -16.88
C SER A 401 6.61 -23.25 -15.57
N LEU A 402 7.42 -23.20 -14.53
CA LEU A 402 7.08 -22.63 -13.23
C LEU A 402 8.12 -21.55 -12.91
N ILE A 403 7.67 -20.29 -12.86
CA ILE A 403 8.53 -19.16 -12.51
C ILE A 403 8.45 -18.94 -11.00
N VAL A 404 9.60 -18.86 -10.33
CA VAL A 404 9.71 -18.82 -8.87
C VAL A 404 10.60 -17.68 -8.42
N GLY A 405 10.10 -16.86 -7.49
CA GLY A 405 10.88 -15.82 -6.83
C GLY A 405 11.41 -16.32 -5.48
N ALA A 406 12.73 -16.35 -5.32
CA ALA A 406 13.41 -16.62 -4.05
C ALA A 406 14.41 -15.50 -3.75
N ASN A 407 15.69 -15.68 -4.07
CA ASN A 407 16.68 -14.60 -4.11
C ASN A 407 16.67 -13.86 -5.46
N LYS A 408 16.41 -14.61 -6.54
CA LYS A 408 16.18 -14.14 -7.91
C LYS A 408 14.90 -14.79 -8.44
N PHE A 409 14.52 -14.45 -9.65
CA PHE A 409 13.53 -15.20 -10.41
C PHE A 409 14.20 -16.33 -11.18
N PHE A 410 13.69 -17.55 -10.98
CA PHE A 410 14.11 -18.74 -11.71
C PHE A 410 12.93 -19.29 -12.50
N GLU A 411 13.19 -19.74 -13.72
CA GLU A 411 12.24 -20.50 -14.51
C GLU A 411 12.59 -21.98 -14.43
N ILE A 412 11.61 -22.80 -14.04
CA ILE A 412 11.74 -24.25 -13.95
C ILE A 412 10.90 -24.88 -15.03
N ASP A 413 11.53 -25.59 -15.97
CA ASP A 413 10.81 -26.34 -16.98
C ASP A 413 10.06 -27.52 -16.34
N LEU A 414 8.78 -27.70 -16.65
CA LEU A 414 7.95 -28.74 -16.02
C LEU A 414 8.15 -30.13 -16.62
N ALA A 415 8.89 -30.25 -17.74
CA ALA A 415 9.25 -31.52 -18.36
C ALA A 415 10.60 -32.04 -17.84
N SER A 416 11.65 -31.22 -17.87
CA SER A 416 13.00 -31.58 -17.42
C SER A 416 13.27 -31.32 -15.93
N PHE A 417 12.53 -30.39 -15.32
CA PHE A 417 12.78 -29.86 -13.97
C PHE A 417 14.17 -29.22 -13.80
N GLU A 418 14.75 -28.74 -14.90
CA GLU A 418 15.93 -27.87 -14.87
C GLU A 418 15.51 -26.44 -14.52
N ALA A 419 16.35 -25.75 -13.75
CA ALA A 419 16.08 -24.43 -13.24
C ALA A 419 17.11 -23.43 -13.79
N GLU A 420 16.64 -22.42 -14.52
CA GLU A 420 17.47 -21.38 -15.12
C GLU A 420 17.10 -19.99 -14.57
N GLU A 421 18.01 -19.02 -14.67
CA GLU A 421 17.69 -17.65 -14.31
C GLU A 421 16.72 -17.06 -15.33
N PHE A 422 15.55 -16.58 -14.89
CA PHE A 422 14.49 -16.13 -15.80
C PHE A 422 14.83 -14.83 -16.53
N LEU A 423 15.56 -13.91 -15.87
CA LEU A 423 15.84 -12.59 -16.41
C LEU A 423 17.05 -12.57 -17.36
N ASP A 424 16.88 -11.97 -18.54
CA ASP A 424 17.97 -11.73 -19.50
C ASP A 424 18.74 -10.45 -19.14
N PHE A 425 19.83 -10.60 -18.38
CA PHE A 425 20.70 -9.47 -18.00
C PHE A 425 21.47 -8.84 -19.17
N SER A 426 21.35 -9.36 -20.39
CA SER A 426 21.86 -8.70 -21.59
C SER A 426 21.07 -7.40 -21.88
N ASP A 427 19.81 -7.31 -21.42
CA ASP A 427 19.00 -6.09 -21.54
C ASP A 427 19.53 -5.00 -20.59
N VAL A 428 19.92 -3.87 -21.18
CA VAL A 428 20.46 -2.71 -20.46
C VAL A 428 19.46 -2.14 -19.46
N ARG A 429 18.15 -2.26 -19.71
CA ARG A 429 17.08 -1.77 -18.83
C ARG A 429 16.97 -2.57 -17.53
N LEU A 430 17.40 -3.84 -17.53
CA LEU A 430 17.33 -4.72 -16.37
C LEU A 430 18.55 -4.61 -15.45
N LYS A 431 19.54 -3.76 -15.78
CA LYS A 431 20.72 -3.52 -14.93
C LYS A 431 20.37 -3.02 -13.52
N GLN A 432 19.24 -2.34 -13.37
CA GLN A 432 18.76 -1.91 -12.06
C GLN A 432 18.37 -3.11 -11.19
N VAL A 433 17.75 -4.14 -11.78
CA VAL A 433 17.39 -5.38 -11.09
C VAL A 433 18.63 -6.11 -10.56
N ASP A 434 19.71 -6.16 -11.35
CA ASP A 434 20.98 -6.76 -10.89
C ASP A 434 21.55 -6.03 -9.66
N LYS A 435 21.49 -4.69 -9.64
CA LYS A 435 21.88 -3.91 -8.45
C LYS A 435 21.02 -4.27 -7.24
N CYS A 436 19.72 -4.45 -7.45
CA CYS A 436 18.77 -4.77 -6.38
C CYS A 436 19.03 -6.15 -5.78
N TYR A 437 19.38 -7.15 -6.60
CA TYR A 437 19.83 -8.45 -6.09
C TYR A 437 21.11 -8.35 -5.24
N ARG A 438 22.09 -7.56 -5.68
CA ARG A 438 23.33 -7.33 -4.89
C ARG A 438 23.07 -6.61 -3.57
N MET A 439 22.05 -5.75 -3.53
CA MET A 439 21.61 -5.04 -2.33
C MET A 439 20.74 -5.91 -1.41
N GLY A 440 20.42 -7.15 -1.81
CA GLY A 440 19.56 -8.04 -1.05
C GLY A 440 18.08 -7.63 -1.06
N SER A 441 17.64 -6.93 -2.12
CA SER A 441 16.22 -6.72 -2.39
C SER A 441 15.65 -7.99 -3.02
N PHE A 442 14.65 -8.58 -2.37
CA PHE A 442 14.10 -9.87 -2.75
C PHE A 442 12.80 -9.71 -3.56
N PRO A 443 12.50 -10.64 -4.47
CA PRO A 443 11.20 -10.79 -5.10
C PRO A 443 10.05 -10.82 -4.07
N VAL A 444 9.00 -10.05 -4.34
CA VAL A 444 7.77 -10.03 -3.54
C VAL A 444 6.66 -10.81 -4.24
N ALA A 445 6.44 -10.53 -5.53
CA ALA A 445 5.37 -11.12 -6.30
C ALA A 445 5.75 -11.21 -7.78
N ILE A 446 5.11 -12.13 -8.49
CA ILE A 446 5.08 -12.22 -9.95
C ILE A 446 3.62 -12.28 -10.38
N LEU A 447 3.23 -11.42 -11.32
CA LEU A 447 1.85 -11.27 -11.74
C LEU A 447 1.76 -11.37 -13.28
N GLU A 448 0.80 -12.12 -13.79
CA GLU A 448 0.48 -12.15 -15.22
C GLU A 448 -0.39 -10.93 -15.56
N ILE A 449 0.14 -10.00 -16.36
CA ILE A 449 -0.55 -8.76 -16.74
C ILE A 449 -1.34 -8.95 -18.03
N ASN A 450 -0.70 -9.55 -19.03
CA ASN A 450 -1.33 -9.84 -20.30
C ASN A 450 -0.99 -11.27 -20.73
N LYS A 451 -1.94 -11.90 -21.42
CA LYS A 451 -1.79 -13.25 -21.96
C LYS A 451 -1.25 -13.22 -23.39
N ASN A 452 -1.67 -12.23 -24.19
CA ASN A 452 -1.29 -12.08 -25.59
C ASN A 452 -1.04 -10.59 -25.91
N PRO A 453 0.21 -10.15 -26.10
CA PRO A 453 1.45 -10.88 -25.82
C PRO A 453 1.57 -11.25 -24.33
N LYS A 454 2.31 -12.32 -24.01
CA LYS A 454 2.58 -12.71 -22.62
C LYS A 454 3.44 -11.64 -21.97
N GLU A 455 2.91 -11.02 -20.92
CA GLU A 455 3.57 -9.98 -20.16
C GLU A 455 3.41 -10.25 -18.67
N TYR A 456 4.54 -10.20 -17.95
CA TYR A 456 4.61 -10.41 -16.51
C TYR A 456 5.09 -9.14 -15.81
N LEU A 457 4.59 -8.89 -14.60
CA LEU A 457 5.08 -7.85 -13.71
C LEU A 457 5.87 -8.50 -12.57
N LEU A 458 7.18 -8.25 -12.55
CA LEU A 458 8.06 -8.69 -11.49
C LEU A 458 8.13 -7.60 -10.42
N CYS A 459 7.70 -7.93 -9.21
CA CYS A 459 7.57 -6.97 -8.12
C CYS A 459 8.67 -7.19 -7.10
N PHE A 460 9.45 -6.15 -6.82
CA PHE A 460 10.46 -6.10 -5.76
C PHE A 460 10.00 -5.14 -4.65
N ASN A 461 10.78 -5.06 -3.57
CA ASN A 461 10.45 -4.18 -2.43
C ASN A 461 10.40 -2.68 -2.79
N GLU A 462 11.13 -2.26 -3.83
CA GLU A 462 11.34 -0.84 -4.15
C GLU A 462 10.67 -0.42 -5.47
N PHE A 463 10.56 -1.34 -6.43
CA PHE A 463 10.02 -1.08 -7.77
C PHE A 463 9.51 -2.38 -8.38
N SER A 464 8.72 -2.25 -9.46
CA SER A 464 8.24 -3.36 -10.25
C SER A 464 8.57 -3.14 -11.73
N VAL A 465 8.93 -4.20 -12.44
CA VAL A 465 9.35 -4.15 -13.84
C VAL A 465 8.48 -5.07 -14.68
N PHE A 466 8.06 -4.58 -15.83
CA PHE A 466 7.35 -5.38 -16.83
C PHE A 466 8.35 -6.14 -17.70
N VAL A 467 8.10 -7.44 -17.86
CA VAL A 467 8.92 -8.34 -18.65
C VAL A 467 8.07 -9.21 -19.57
N ASP A 468 8.67 -9.64 -20.68
CA ASP A 468 8.06 -10.60 -21.61
C ASP A 468 8.27 -12.05 -21.15
N GLU A 469 7.83 -13.00 -21.97
CA GLU A 469 8.00 -14.44 -21.74
C GLU A 469 9.46 -14.92 -21.75
N TYR A 470 10.38 -14.13 -22.29
CA TYR A 470 11.82 -14.44 -22.35
C TYR A 470 12.61 -13.68 -21.28
N GLY A 471 11.93 -13.04 -20.32
CA GLY A 471 12.54 -12.29 -19.23
C GLY A 471 13.25 -11.01 -19.66
N ARG A 472 12.91 -10.44 -20.82
CA ARG A 472 13.38 -9.13 -21.28
C ARG A 472 12.37 -8.05 -20.92
N SER A 473 12.82 -6.81 -20.81
CA SER A 473 11.92 -5.72 -20.41
C SER A 473 10.89 -5.44 -21.52
N SER A 474 9.59 -5.49 -21.19
CA SER A 474 8.53 -5.24 -22.17
C SER A 474 8.18 -3.75 -22.31
N ARG A 475 8.30 -2.97 -21.22
CA ARG A 475 8.00 -1.53 -21.16
C ARG A 475 9.24 -0.67 -20.95
N GLN A 476 9.12 0.65 -21.08
CA GLN A 476 10.27 1.55 -20.99
C GLN A 476 10.65 1.90 -19.55
N THR A 477 9.66 2.12 -18.68
CA THR A 477 9.87 2.55 -17.29
C THR A 477 9.38 1.52 -16.27
N GLU A 478 9.88 1.67 -15.05
CA GLU A 478 9.51 0.85 -13.88
C GLU A 478 8.41 1.54 -13.05
N ILE A 479 7.62 0.74 -12.34
CA ILE A 479 6.68 1.26 -11.35
C ILE A 479 7.42 1.39 -10.02
N LYS A 480 7.57 2.62 -9.52
CA LYS A 480 8.17 2.86 -8.20
C LYS A 480 7.09 2.88 -7.13
N SER A 481 7.22 2.01 -6.12
CA SER A 481 6.32 2.03 -4.97
C SER A 481 6.77 3.08 -3.96
N THR A 482 5.84 3.86 -3.42
CA THR A 482 6.18 4.89 -2.41
C THR A 482 6.62 4.27 -1.08
N HIS A 483 6.07 3.10 -0.77
CA HIS A 483 6.44 2.29 0.39
C HIS A 483 6.59 0.82 0.01
N VAL A 484 7.28 0.08 0.88
CA VAL A 484 7.54 -1.35 0.69
C VAL A 484 6.22 -2.13 0.65
N PRO A 485 5.92 -2.82 -0.45
CA PRO A 485 4.74 -3.65 -0.57
C PRO A 485 4.90 -4.92 0.26
N VAL A 486 3.82 -5.32 0.92
CA VAL A 486 3.69 -6.59 1.64
C VAL A 486 3.16 -7.67 0.70
N ALA A 487 2.22 -7.32 -0.16
CA ALA A 487 1.66 -8.19 -1.18
C ALA A 487 1.20 -7.33 -2.37
N LEU A 488 1.20 -7.92 -3.55
CA LEU A 488 0.63 -7.32 -4.74
C LEU A 488 -0.37 -8.29 -5.36
N HIS A 489 -1.47 -7.72 -5.86
CA HIS A 489 -2.49 -8.48 -6.58
C HIS A 489 -2.89 -7.71 -7.83
N PHE A 490 -3.05 -8.42 -8.94
CA PHE A 490 -3.49 -7.82 -10.18
C PHE A 490 -4.86 -8.37 -10.56
N ASN A 491 -5.80 -7.45 -10.77
CA ASN A 491 -7.08 -7.76 -11.38
C ASN A 491 -7.36 -6.74 -12.49
N LYS A 492 -7.19 -7.17 -13.74
CA LYS A 492 -7.24 -6.29 -14.92
C LYS A 492 -8.44 -5.32 -14.86
N PRO A 493 -8.22 -4.00 -14.98
CA PRO A 493 -6.95 -3.29 -15.23
C PRO A 493 -6.20 -2.81 -13.97
N TYR A 494 -6.64 -3.16 -12.76
CA TYR A 494 -6.15 -2.58 -11.51
C TYR A 494 -5.06 -3.44 -10.84
N LEU A 495 -3.97 -2.78 -10.44
CA LEU A 495 -2.93 -3.31 -9.56
C LEU A 495 -3.18 -2.82 -8.13
N TYR A 496 -3.31 -3.76 -7.22
CA TYR A 496 -3.44 -3.53 -5.79
C TYR A 496 -2.07 -3.73 -5.15
N THR A 497 -1.51 -2.65 -4.60
CA THR A 497 -0.25 -2.68 -3.85
C THR A 497 -0.57 -2.55 -2.37
N ILE A 498 -0.53 -3.66 -1.65
CA ILE A 498 -0.82 -3.69 -0.22
C ILE A 498 0.43 -3.29 0.56
N GLN A 499 0.33 -2.24 1.36
CA GLN A 499 1.41 -1.75 2.23
C GLN A 499 1.02 -1.93 3.70
N PHE A 500 1.90 -1.53 4.62
CA PHE A 500 1.64 -1.65 6.05
C PHE A 500 0.52 -0.72 6.57
N ALA A 501 0.36 0.46 5.96
CA ALA A 501 -0.54 1.52 6.44
C ALA A 501 -1.48 2.06 5.34
N ALA A 502 -1.46 1.46 4.16
CA ALA A 502 -2.31 1.85 3.04
C ALA A 502 -2.44 0.72 2.03
N VAL A 503 -3.46 0.82 1.17
CA VAL A 503 -3.56 0.06 -0.08
C VAL A 503 -3.53 1.06 -1.22
N GLU A 504 -2.54 0.93 -2.10
CA GLU A 504 -2.43 1.74 -3.32
C GLU A 504 -3.09 1.00 -4.49
N LEU A 505 -3.90 1.72 -5.25
CA LEU A 505 -4.60 1.25 -6.44
C LEU A 505 -4.04 1.98 -7.64
N LEU A 506 -3.52 1.23 -8.60
CA LEU A 506 -2.99 1.75 -9.86
C LEU A 506 -3.75 1.13 -11.03
N LYS A 507 -4.26 1.96 -11.94
CA LYS A 507 -4.83 1.49 -13.21
C LYS A 507 -3.71 1.26 -14.22
N ILE A 508 -3.48 0.01 -14.60
CA ILE A 508 -2.53 -0.36 -15.65
C ILE A 508 -3.25 -0.37 -16.99
N THR A 509 -2.84 0.55 -17.87
CA THR A 509 -3.21 0.61 -19.29
C THR A 509 -2.06 0.12 -20.17
N GLU A 510 -2.31 -0.04 -21.46
CA GLU A 510 -1.27 -0.38 -22.44
C GLU A 510 -0.23 0.75 -22.61
N GLU A 511 -0.60 2.00 -22.33
CA GLU A 511 0.31 3.16 -22.39
C GLU A 511 1.11 3.38 -21.11
N THR A 512 0.69 2.75 -20.00
CA THR A 512 1.36 2.86 -18.70
C THR A 512 2.81 2.41 -18.83
N CYS A 513 3.76 3.28 -18.47
CA CYS A 513 5.20 3.02 -18.53
C CYS A 513 5.81 2.88 -19.94
N ASN A 514 5.10 3.32 -20.99
CA ASN A 514 5.60 3.31 -22.38
C ASN A 514 5.96 4.71 -22.93
N SER A 515 5.68 5.79 -22.20
CA SER A 515 6.11 7.14 -22.61
C SER A 515 7.55 7.45 -22.18
N THR A 516 8.30 8.08 -23.07
CA THR A 516 9.66 8.60 -22.83
C THR A 516 9.71 9.87 -21.98
N SER A 517 8.57 10.50 -21.66
CA SER A 517 8.52 11.60 -20.70
C SER A 517 8.70 11.06 -19.29
N ASN A 518 9.75 11.51 -18.60
CA ASN A 518 10.04 11.19 -17.19
C ASN A 518 8.96 11.67 -16.18
N GLU A 519 7.79 12.06 -16.66
CA GLU A 519 6.70 12.71 -15.91
C GLU A 519 5.32 12.15 -16.29
N GLN A 520 5.18 10.83 -16.49
CA GLN A 520 3.84 10.23 -16.35
C GLN A 520 3.49 10.18 -14.86
N CYS A 521 2.64 11.11 -14.42
CA CYS A 521 1.95 11.00 -13.15
C CYS A 521 1.01 9.79 -13.26
N LEU A 522 1.42 8.66 -12.72
CA LEU A 522 0.54 7.51 -12.59
C LEU A 522 -0.60 7.90 -11.65
N ASP A 523 -1.84 7.78 -12.10
CA ASP A 523 -3.02 7.99 -11.26
C ASP A 523 -3.11 6.87 -10.22
N VAL A 524 -2.39 7.07 -9.11
CA VAL A 524 -2.35 6.17 -7.96
C VAL A 524 -3.35 6.68 -6.92
N VAL A 525 -4.39 5.92 -6.67
CA VAL A 525 -5.31 6.16 -5.57
C VAL A 525 -4.79 5.44 -4.33
N ARG A 526 -4.41 6.20 -3.31
CA ARG A 526 -3.92 5.65 -2.05
C ARG A 526 -5.01 5.67 -0.99
N LEU A 527 -5.38 4.49 -0.50
CA LEU A 527 -6.34 4.30 0.58
C LEU A 527 -5.58 4.13 1.90
N PRO A 528 -5.49 5.16 2.76
CA PRO A 528 -4.89 5.00 4.08
C PRO A 528 -5.74 4.03 4.91
N LEU A 529 -5.10 3.12 5.63
CA LEU A 529 -5.79 2.13 6.46
C LEU A 529 -5.02 1.93 7.75
N GLU A 530 -5.70 2.15 8.88
CA GLU A 530 -5.10 1.91 10.19
C GLU A 530 -5.21 0.44 10.60
N LYS A 531 -4.07 -0.19 10.94
CA LYS A 531 -3.96 -1.50 11.59
C LYS A 531 -4.77 -2.61 10.91
N PHE A 532 -4.60 -2.77 9.60
CA PHE A 532 -5.25 -3.84 8.85
C PHE A 532 -4.30 -5.01 8.56
N ARG A 533 -4.85 -6.15 8.17
CA ARG A 533 -4.11 -7.33 7.68
C ARG A 533 -4.70 -7.78 6.35
N TYR A 534 -3.85 -8.07 5.37
CA TYR A 534 -4.26 -8.73 4.14
C TYR A 534 -4.48 -10.22 4.36
N ILE A 535 -5.60 -10.75 3.86
CA ILE A 535 -5.98 -12.16 4.04
C ILE A 535 -6.29 -12.89 2.74
N GLY A 536 -6.39 -12.20 1.60
CA GLY A 536 -6.60 -12.86 0.32
C GLY A 536 -7.22 -11.95 -0.72
N CYS A 537 -7.54 -12.54 -1.86
CA CYS A 537 -8.04 -11.84 -3.03
C CYS A 537 -9.06 -12.69 -3.77
N ASN A 538 -9.85 -12.05 -4.62
CA ASN A 538 -10.72 -12.73 -5.59
C ASN A 538 -10.59 -12.09 -6.98
N LYS A 539 -11.49 -12.47 -7.88
CA LYS A 539 -11.55 -11.95 -9.27
C LYS A 539 -11.99 -10.49 -9.37
N ALA A 540 -12.40 -9.85 -8.27
CA ALA A 540 -12.84 -8.46 -8.25
C ALA A 540 -11.84 -7.56 -7.51
N GLY A 541 -11.30 -8.01 -6.37
CA GLY A 541 -10.42 -7.20 -5.54
C GLY A 541 -9.79 -7.96 -4.38
N VAL A 542 -9.53 -7.26 -3.28
CA VAL A 542 -8.75 -7.77 -2.15
C VAL A 542 -9.53 -7.73 -0.84
N TYR A 543 -9.28 -8.71 0.02
CA TYR A 543 -9.86 -8.82 1.36
C TYR A 543 -8.84 -8.40 2.42
N ILE A 544 -9.31 -7.54 3.33
CA ILE A 544 -8.54 -7.08 4.48
C ILE A 544 -9.33 -7.33 5.77
N VAL A 545 -8.61 -7.53 6.86
CA VAL A 545 -9.17 -7.55 8.21
C VAL A 545 -8.76 -6.27 8.91
N GLN A 546 -9.73 -5.51 9.38
CA GLN A 546 -9.50 -4.35 10.22
C GLN A 546 -10.24 -4.55 11.55
N SER A 547 -9.48 -4.62 12.64
CA SER A 547 -9.99 -4.98 13.97
C SER A 547 -10.68 -6.36 13.97
N MET A 548 -11.99 -6.42 13.73
CA MET A 548 -12.78 -7.66 13.69
C MET A 548 -13.63 -7.76 12.41
N GLU A 549 -13.51 -6.81 11.50
CA GLU A 549 -14.31 -6.74 10.30
C GLU A 549 -13.47 -7.15 9.11
N VAL A 550 -13.98 -8.10 8.32
CA VAL A 550 -13.45 -8.40 7.01
C VAL A 550 -14.09 -7.41 6.04
N LYS A 551 -13.25 -6.55 5.47
CA LYS A 551 -13.64 -5.57 4.46
C LYS A 551 -13.12 -6.00 3.09
N PHE A 552 -13.87 -5.64 2.06
CA PHE A 552 -13.53 -5.90 0.68
C PHE A 552 -13.24 -4.59 -0.04
N ILE A 553 -12.12 -4.56 -0.76
CA ILE A 553 -11.68 -3.41 -1.55
C ILE A 553 -11.88 -3.77 -3.01
N ASP A 554 -12.80 -3.09 -3.68
CA ASP A 554 -13.03 -3.17 -5.12
C ASP A 554 -12.56 -1.89 -5.79
N ALA A 555 -11.47 -1.97 -6.56
CA ALA A 555 -10.92 -0.83 -7.27
C ALA A 555 -11.91 -0.23 -8.28
N LYS A 556 -12.83 -1.00 -8.86
CA LYS A 556 -13.86 -0.45 -9.77
C LYS A 556 -14.76 0.54 -9.03
N LYS A 557 -15.26 0.13 -7.86
CA LYS A 557 -16.13 1.00 -7.03
C LYS A 557 -15.41 2.25 -6.53
N ILE A 558 -14.09 2.19 -6.39
CA ILE A 558 -13.30 3.27 -5.78
C ILE A 558 -12.80 4.24 -6.85
N VAL A 559 -12.15 3.72 -7.90
CA VAL A 559 -11.54 4.52 -8.96
C VAL A 559 -12.59 5.01 -9.94
N ASP A 560 -13.59 4.18 -10.31
CA ASP A 560 -14.64 4.62 -11.23
C ASP A 560 -15.68 5.51 -10.52
N ALA A 561 -15.78 5.51 -9.19
CA ALA A 561 -16.58 6.52 -8.47
C ALA A 561 -15.92 7.91 -8.53
N ASP A 562 -14.59 7.99 -8.45
CA ASP A 562 -13.84 9.24 -8.66
C ASP A 562 -13.94 9.72 -10.13
N ILE A 563 -14.10 8.82 -11.10
CA ILE A 563 -14.30 9.16 -12.52
C ILE A 563 -15.78 9.45 -12.84
N SER A 564 -16.72 8.76 -12.21
CA SER A 564 -18.18 8.97 -12.39
C SER A 564 -18.67 10.28 -11.79
N SER A 565 -17.96 10.86 -10.81
CA SER A 565 -18.14 12.28 -10.45
C SER A 565 -17.65 13.25 -11.53
N THR A 566 -17.01 12.74 -12.59
CA THR A 566 -16.49 13.51 -13.73
C THR A 566 -17.26 13.23 -15.03
N VAL A 567 -18.13 12.22 -15.08
CA VAL A 567 -18.95 11.90 -16.26
C VAL A 567 -20.34 11.47 -15.80
N SER A 568 -21.26 12.44 -15.72
CA SER A 568 -22.68 12.16 -15.62
C SER A 568 -23.18 11.51 -16.91
N GLU A 569 -23.75 10.31 -16.77
CA GLU A 569 -24.77 9.68 -17.59
C GLU A 569 -24.80 10.02 -19.09
N SER A 570 -24.28 9.09 -19.90
CA SER A 570 -24.96 8.74 -21.16
C SER A 570 -25.24 7.25 -21.13
N THR A 571 -26.47 6.90 -20.75
CA THR A 571 -27.07 5.59 -20.92
C THR A 571 -26.97 5.15 -22.39
N GLU A 572 -26.43 3.95 -22.63
CA GLU A 572 -26.61 3.25 -23.90
C GLU A 572 -28.08 2.86 -24.07
N SER A 573 -28.76 3.48 -25.04
CA SER A 573 -29.69 2.81 -25.94
C SER A 573 -30.16 3.81 -27.00
N ASP A 574 -29.62 3.71 -28.21
CA ASP A 574 -30.44 3.41 -29.39
C ASP A 574 -29.64 3.49 -30.69
N ARG A 575 -29.76 2.43 -31.47
CA ARG A 575 -29.51 2.44 -32.92
C ARG A 575 -30.32 3.57 -33.54
N PHE A 576 -29.67 4.59 -34.07
CA PHE A 576 -30.30 5.49 -35.03
C PHE A 576 -29.44 5.66 -36.28
N SER A 577 -29.93 5.01 -37.34
CA SER A 577 -29.52 5.18 -38.72
C SER A 577 -29.70 6.63 -39.15
N PHE A 578 -28.65 7.24 -39.71
CA PHE A 578 -28.78 8.53 -40.37
C PHE A 578 -29.42 8.33 -41.76
N SER A 579 -30.73 8.57 -41.84
CA SER A 579 -31.35 9.00 -43.10
C SER A 579 -31.57 10.51 -43.06
N SER A 580 -30.84 11.20 -43.95
CA SER A 580 -31.22 12.42 -44.65
C SER A 580 -32.57 13.05 -44.30
N SER A 581 -32.55 14.32 -43.88
CA SER A 581 -33.32 15.44 -44.46
C SER A 581 -33.37 16.61 -43.47
N MET A 582 -32.71 17.72 -43.80
CA MET A 582 -33.38 19.02 -43.89
C MET A 582 -32.39 20.08 -44.37
N VAL A 583 -32.70 20.55 -45.57
CA VAL A 583 -32.13 21.70 -46.25
C VAL A 583 -32.90 22.92 -45.75
N GLN A 584 -32.19 23.96 -45.30
CA GLN A 584 -32.53 25.40 -45.33
C GLN A 584 -31.67 26.10 -44.26
N SER A 585 -31.01 27.23 -44.48
CA SER A 585 -30.75 28.06 -45.65
C SER A 585 -29.98 29.30 -45.13
N LEU A 586 -29.12 29.83 -46.00
CA LEU A 586 -28.70 31.24 -46.13
C LEU A 586 -27.45 31.76 -45.38
N ASP A 587 -26.50 32.12 -46.26
CA ASP A 587 -25.75 33.37 -46.35
C ASP A 587 -24.44 33.56 -45.59
N GLY A 588 -23.38 33.80 -46.39
CA GLY A 588 -22.17 34.45 -45.92
C GLY A 588 -20.98 34.27 -46.87
N ASN A 589 -20.94 35.06 -47.94
CA ASN A 589 -19.80 35.24 -48.85
C ASN A 589 -18.44 35.33 -48.12
N LEU A 590 -17.36 34.80 -48.73
CA LEU A 590 -16.21 35.59 -49.21
C LEU A 590 -15.04 34.72 -49.74
N SER A 591 -14.75 34.97 -51.03
CA SER A 591 -13.44 35.08 -51.70
C SER A 591 -12.41 33.94 -51.69
N ASP A 592 -12.28 33.31 -52.86
CA ASP A 592 -11.07 33.09 -53.68
C ASP A 592 -9.73 33.62 -53.11
N VAL A 593 -8.67 32.80 -53.10
CA VAL A 593 -7.43 33.05 -53.88
C VAL A 593 -6.55 31.79 -54.04
N ASP A 594 -6.23 31.52 -55.31
CA ASP A 594 -4.99 31.02 -55.92
C ASP A 594 -4.31 29.68 -55.55
N SER A 595 -4.38 28.82 -56.57
CA SER A 595 -3.46 27.79 -57.06
C SER A 595 -1.97 28.16 -57.13
N LEU A 596 -1.08 27.17 -57.06
CA LEU A 596 -0.24 26.71 -58.19
C LEU A 596 0.72 25.55 -57.80
N ASP A 597 0.84 24.63 -58.76
CA ASP A 597 1.94 23.68 -59.05
C ASP A 597 2.28 22.57 -58.02
N ASP A 598 2.54 21.31 -58.39
CA ASP A 598 2.86 20.78 -59.71
C ASP A 598 2.52 19.30 -59.84
N ARG A 599 2.44 18.95 -61.12
CA ARG A 599 2.10 17.76 -61.85
C ARG A 599 2.85 16.46 -61.49
N ASN A 600 2.03 15.40 -61.45
CA ASN A 600 2.03 14.25 -62.37
C ASN A 600 2.78 12.95 -62.06
N LYS A 601 2.05 11.88 -62.45
CA LYS A 601 2.41 10.48 -62.83
C LYS A 601 2.51 9.51 -61.65
N LYS A 602 1.79 8.38 -61.57
CA LYS A 602 1.00 7.53 -62.50
C LYS A 602 0.03 6.66 -61.65
N VAL A 603 -1.27 6.55 -61.94
CA VAL A 603 -1.96 5.53 -62.80
C VAL A 603 -1.84 4.09 -62.21
N THR A 604 -2.80 3.64 -61.36
CA THR A 604 -3.92 2.66 -61.58
C THR A 604 -3.51 1.20 -61.88
N PHE A 605 -4.20 0.08 -61.62
CA PHE A 605 -5.48 -0.43 -61.05
C PHE A 605 -5.06 -1.79 -60.36
N SER A 606 -5.80 -2.57 -59.58
CA SER A 606 -7.17 -3.09 -59.71
C SER A 606 -7.59 -3.86 -58.45
N GLN A 607 -8.88 -3.77 -58.17
CA GLN A 607 -9.71 -4.56 -57.27
C GLN A 607 -9.77 -6.05 -57.69
N THR A 608 -9.86 -6.98 -56.74
CA THR A 608 -10.89 -8.05 -56.79
C THR A 608 -11.08 -8.73 -55.43
N ASP A 609 -12.36 -8.94 -55.12
CA ASP A 609 -12.92 -9.70 -54.01
C ASP A 609 -12.63 -11.21 -54.11
N LEU A 610 -12.32 -11.83 -52.97
CA LEU A 610 -13.04 -12.98 -52.37
C LEU A 610 -12.46 -13.33 -50.99
#